data_AF-A0A485L627-F1
#
_entry.id   AF-A0A485L627-F1
#
_cell.length_a   1.000
_cell.length_b   1.000
_cell.length_c   1.000
_cell.angle_alpha   90.00
_cell.angle_beta   90.00
_cell.angle_gamma   90.00
#
_symmetry.space_group_name_H-M   'P 1'
#
loop_
_entity.id
_entity.type
_entity.pdbx_description
1 polymer ?
#
loop_
_entity_poly.entity_id
_entity_poly.type
_entity_poly.pdbx_seq_one_letter_code
_entity_poly.pdbx_strand_id
1 'polypeptide(L)'
;MQEIPNVSMASWLVTTASLQTGGLGVLQVELNTISASFAFMSSIVANLHDSSLNATKMRFYRRITGPSGTPRGIAGKPRAPGAAVGPHEGACTIWQATPNETNSVDQRWLEYTLWETHRVKVLCWSLHERAMAELHGIQRELWIDGAEVAVAYFRSAYTPTDYPSEFEWTGHKTVERWDKKGAASAAQLRRFMTEAESVVLEKSFTGLYGLEQTSPDLPRIKVLVETNPEGFVLKPQREGGGNNLDEVADAIKTWTPAELQAYILMDRIWPQEQPATNSELGVFGVALFDHGKAVFNEHAGHFLRTKLSSTNEGGVAAGFAVLSSPFLV
;
A
#
# COMPACT_ATOMS: atom_id res chain seq x y z
N MET A 1 4.43 -16.25 -34.30
CA MET A 1 4.15 -16.60 -32.89
C MET A 1 4.73 -15.47 -32.06
N GLN A 2 3.91 -14.49 -31.68
CA GLN A 2 4.32 -13.44 -30.75
C GLN A 2 4.29 -14.06 -29.36
N GLU A 3 5.40 -13.97 -28.63
CA GLU A 3 5.44 -14.34 -27.21
C GLU A 3 4.39 -13.51 -26.47
N ILE A 4 3.48 -14.20 -25.79
CA ILE A 4 2.49 -13.63 -24.90
C ILE A 4 3.28 -12.99 -23.76
N PRO A 5 3.21 -11.66 -23.52
CA PRO A 5 3.87 -11.07 -22.38
C PRO A 5 3.18 -11.61 -21.12
N ASN A 6 3.88 -12.46 -20.38
CA ASN A 6 3.48 -12.85 -19.02
C ASN A 6 3.67 -11.64 -18.12
N VAL A 7 2.73 -10.69 -18.20
CA VAL A 7 2.74 -9.49 -17.38
C VAL A 7 2.42 -9.89 -15.95
N SER A 8 3.48 -10.04 -15.18
CA SER A 8 3.47 -10.78 -13.91
C SER A 8 3.26 -9.87 -12.71
N MET A 9 3.25 -8.54 -12.86
CA MET A 9 3.12 -7.69 -11.68
C MET A 9 2.65 -6.28 -12.03
N ALA A 10 1.39 -5.99 -11.74
CA ALA A 10 0.92 -4.62 -11.55
C ALA A 10 1.01 -4.32 -10.04
N SER A 11 2.11 -3.69 -9.61
CA SER A 11 2.26 -3.27 -8.22
C SER A 11 1.63 -1.91 -8.04
N TRP A 12 0.63 -1.85 -7.16
CA TRP A 12 0.01 -0.63 -6.68
C TRP A 12 0.63 -0.32 -5.33
N LEU A 13 1.53 0.64 -5.33
CA LEU A 13 2.32 0.99 -4.15
C LEU A 13 1.79 2.30 -3.59
N VAL A 14 1.68 2.38 -2.28
CA VAL A 14 1.48 3.66 -1.59
C VAL A 14 2.60 3.84 -0.60
N THR A 15 3.34 4.93 -0.76
CA THR A 15 4.17 5.41 0.34
C THR A 15 3.39 6.42 1.15
N THR A 16 3.34 6.24 2.47
CA THR A 16 2.83 7.26 3.38
C THR A 16 4.00 7.98 4.03
N ALA A 17 3.87 9.28 4.24
CA ALA A 17 4.92 10.10 4.81
C ALA A 17 4.38 11.23 5.68
N SER A 18 5.21 11.66 6.63
CA SER A 18 4.92 12.74 7.57
C SER A 18 6.00 13.83 7.47
N LEU A 19 5.59 15.09 7.63
CA LEU A 19 6.50 16.25 7.68
C LEU A 19 7.04 16.42 9.10
N GLN A 20 8.35 16.31 9.31
CA GLN A 20 8.97 16.38 10.64
C GLN A 20 8.96 17.82 11.23
N THR A 21 8.81 17.94 12.54
CA THR A 21 9.06 19.21 13.28
C THR A 21 10.51 19.67 13.16
N GLY A 22 10.73 20.97 12.89
CA GLY A 22 12.07 21.58 12.92
C GLY A 22 12.94 21.39 11.66
N GLY A 23 12.42 20.74 10.61
CA GLY A 23 13.10 20.62 9.30
C GLY A 23 12.12 20.33 8.16
N LEU A 24 12.49 20.64 6.91
CA LEU A 24 11.68 20.40 5.70
C LEU A 24 11.74 18.93 5.20
N GLY A 25 11.88 17.96 6.12
CA GLY A 25 12.04 16.54 5.78
C GLY A 25 10.70 15.81 5.67
N VAL A 26 10.51 15.07 4.57
CA VAL A 26 9.39 14.13 4.39
C VAL A 26 9.88 12.74 4.77
N LEU A 27 9.37 12.19 5.87
CA LEU A 27 9.78 10.88 6.38
C LEU A 27 8.73 9.81 6.08
N GLN A 28 9.15 8.72 5.46
CA GLN A 28 8.32 7.56 5.14
C GLN A 28 7.86 6.87 6.43
N VAL A 29 6.54 6.72 6.57
CA VAL A 29 5.90 5.97 7.67
C VAL A 29 5.92 4.47 7.36
N GLU A 30 5.58 4.12 6.12
CA GLU A 30 5.49 2.74 5.59
C GLU A 30 5.38 2.77 4.05
N LEU A 31 5.59 1.61 3.44
CA LEU A 31 5.31 1.35 2.04
C LEU A 31 4.28 0.22 1.95
N ASN A 32 3.05 0.57 1.58
CA ASN A 32 1.95 -0.38 1.40
C ASN A 32 2.06 -0.99 0.00
N THR A 33 2.19 -2.32 -0.10
CA THR A 33 2.38 -3.03 -1.38
C THR A 33 1.23 -3.96 -1.77
N ILE A 34 0.21 -4.07 -0.93
CA ILE A 34 -0.98 -4.89 -1.13
C ILE A 34 -2.22 -4.10 -0.70
N SER A 35 -3.33 -4.25 -1.43
CA SER A 35 -4.62 -3.63 -1.09
C SER A 35 -4.58 -2.12 -0.79
N ALA A 36 -3.71 -1.38 -1.49
CA ALA A 36 -3.65 0.08 -1.38
C ALA A 36 -5.02 0.70 -1.67
N SER A 37 -5.60 1.37 -0.68
CA SER A 37 -6.99 1.83 -0.68
C SER A 37 -7.13 3.35 -0.83
N PHE A 38 -8.36 3.81 -1.06
CA PHE A 38 -8.76 5.23 -1.04
C PHE A 38 -8.26 6.08 -2.20
N ALA A 39 -7.71 5.46 -3.24
CA ALA A 39 -7.38 6.15 -4.48
C ALA A 39 -8.56 6.98 -4.98
N PHE A 40 -9.74 6.35 -5.12
CA PHE A 40 -10.89 7.06 -5.64
C PHE A 40 -11.48 8.03 -4.61
N MET A 41 -11.71 7.58 -3.38
CA MET A 41 -12.31 8.43 -2.34
C MET A 41 -11.49 9.70 -2.07
N SER A 42 -10.15 9.62 -2.14
CA SER A 42 -9.28 10.80 -2.01
C SER A 42 -9.52 11.85 -3.10
N SER A 43 -9.83 11.43 -4.33
CA SER A 43 -10.18 12.32 -5.43
C SER A 43 -11.47 13.10 -5.16
N ILE A 44 -12.46 12.43 -4.56
CA ILE A 44 -13.74 13.03 -4.20
C ILE A 44 -13.57 14.04 -3.06
N VAL A 45 -12.80 13.69 -2.02
CA VAL A 45 -12.52 14.59 -0.90
C VAL A 45 -11.77 15.84 -1.36
N ALA A 46 -10.79 15.71 -2.25
CA ALA A 46 -10.11 16.86 -2.85
C ALA A 46 -11.09 17.79 -3.60
N ASN A 47 -11.97 17.22 -4.43
CA ASN A 47 -12.99 18.00 -5.15
C ASN A 47 -14.00 18.69 -4.21
N LEU A 48 -14.34 18.04 -3.09
CA LEU A 48 -15.22 18.60 -2.07
C LEU A 48 -14.57 19.82 -1.38
N HIS A 49 -13.29 19.70 -1.01
CA HIS A 49 -12.54 20.82 -0.42
C HIS A 49 -12.40 21.98 -1.41
N ASP A 50 -12.09 21.70 -2.69
CA ASP A 50 -12.03 22.70 -3.75
C ASP A 50 -13.36 23.44 -3.92
N SER A 51 -14.47 22.69 -3.94
CA SER A 51 -15.81 23.28 -4.07
C SER A 51 -16.14 24.20 -2.89
N SER A 52 -15.76 23.79 -1.68
CA SER A 52 -15.95 24.57 -0.45
C SER A 52 -15.14 25.86 -0.42
N LEU A 53 -13.87 25.80 -0.84
CA LEU A 53 -12.99 26.98 -0.94
C LEU A 53 -13.50 27.99 -1.97
N ASN A 54 -13.96 27.50 -3.12
CA ASN A 54 -14.54 28.35 -4.17
C ASN A 54 -15.83 29.03 -3.70
N ALA A 55 -16.72 28.29 -3.05
CA ALA A 55 -18.00 28.82 -2.55
C ALA A 55 -17.80 29.90 -1.48
N THR A 56 -16.80 29.74 -0.62
CA THR A 56 -16.51 30.68 0.48
C THR A 56 -15.68 31.90 0.05
N LYS A 57 -15.32 32.02 -1.24
CA LYS A 57 -14.46 33.09 -1.80
C LYS A 57 -13.12 33.23 -1.07
N MET A 58 -12.66 32.14 -0.46
CA MET A 58 -11.31 32.02 0.06
C MET A 58 -10.39 31.88 -1.17
N ARG A 59 -10.04 33.01 -1.80
CA ARG A 59 -9.35 33.11 -3.11
C ARG A 59 -7.83 33.17 -3.04
N PHE A 60 -7.24 33.13 -1.84
CA PHE A 60 -5.80 33.21 -1.62
C PHE A 60 -5.08 31.84 -1.66
N TYR A 61 -5.79 30.78 -2.04
CA TYR A 61 -5.38 29.40 -1.78
C TYR A 61 -4.94 28.74 -3.09
N ARG A 62 -3.66 28.37 -3.18
CA ARG A 62 -3.04 27.84 -4.41
C ARG A 62 -3.32 26.35 -4.55
N ARG A 63 -3.90 25.99 -5.70
CA ARG A 63 -4.20 24.65 -6.20
C ARG A 63 -2.98 23.70 -6.16
N ILE A 64 -3.16 22.44 -5.74
CA ILE A 64 -2.32 21.36 -6.26
C ILE A 64 -2.85 21.05 -7.66
N THR A 65 -2.14 21.50 -8.70
CA THR A 65 -2.43 21.11 -10.07
C THR A 65 -1.92 19.68 -10.28
N GLY A 66 -2.76 18.69 -10.05
CA GLY A 66 -2.48 17.29 -10.36
C GLY A 66 -3.68 16.41 -9.98
N PRO A 67 -3.87 15.24 -10.62
CA PRO A 67 -4.93 14.33 -10.24
C PRO A 67 -4.74 13.87 -8.78
N SER A 68 -5.64 14.25 -7.89
CA SER A 68 -5.85 13.59 -6.60
C SER A 68 -6.33 12.17 -6.90
N GLY A 69 -5.51 11.16 -6.57
CA GLY A 69 -5.77 9.73 -6.75
C GLY A 69 -6.66 9.30 -7.93
N THR A 70 -6.58 9.93 -9.12
CA THR A 70 -7.66 9.71 -10.08
C THR A 70 -7.65 8.25 -10.54
N PRO A 71 -8.82 7.59 -10.58
CA PRO A 71 -8.99 6.33 -11.30
C PRO A 71 -8.50 6.44 -12.75
N ARG A 72 -8.36 7.64 -13.32
CA ARG A 72 -7.74 7.86 -14.63
C ARG A 72 -6.19 7.80 -14.63
N GLY A 73 -5.53 8.09 -13.52
CA GLY A 73 -4.08 7.83 -13.37
C GLY A 73 -3.80 6.34 -13.09
N ILE A 74 -4.73 5.70 -12.38
CA ILE A 74 -4.67 4.29 -11.98
C ILE A 74 -5.15 3.38 -13.12
N ALA A 75 -6.41 3.48 -13.54
CA ALA A 75 -6.98 2.76 -14.67
C ALA A 75 -6.80 3.48 -16.02
N GLY A 76 -6.87 4.81 -16.07
CA GLY A 76 -7.03 5.58 -17.33
C GLY A 76 -5.81 5.69 -18.25
N LYS A 77 -4.73 4.95 -18.01
CA LYS A 77 -3.72 4.72 -19.05
C LYS A 77 -3.92 3.31 -19.62
N PRO A 78 -4.29 3.18 -20.91
CA PRO A 78 -4.62 1.90 -21.55
C PRO A 78 -3.50 0.85 -21.58
N ARG A 79 -2.35 1.12 -20.94
CA ARG A 79 -1.23 0.19 -20.82
C ARG A 79 -1.13 -0.53 -19.48
N ALA A 80 -1.57 0.01 -18.34
CA ALA A 80 -1.30 -0.67 -17.06
C ALA A 80 -2.14 -1.95 -16.87
N PRO A 81 -3.48 -1.93 -17.05
CA PRO A 81 -4.27 -3.15 -17.21
C PRO A 81 -4.31 -3.61 -18.68
N GLY A 82 -4.52 -2.70 -19.63
CA GLY A 82 -4.77 -3.04 -21.05
C GLY A 82 -3.55 -3.54 -21.85
N ALA A 83 -2.31 -3.16 -21.49
CA ALA A 83 -1.12 -3.75 -22.12
C ALA A 83 -0.61 -5.00 -21.39
N ALA A 84 -1.10 -5.27 -20.17
CA ALA A 84 -0.94 -6.57 -19.53
C ALA A 84 -1.76 -7.66 -20.21
N VAL A 85 -2.94 -7.29 -20.72
CA VAL A 85 -3.97 -8.21 -21.21
C VAL A 85 -3.83 -8.54 -22.71
N GLY A 86 -3.03 -7.79 -23.47
CA GLY A 86 -2.94 -7.95 -24.93
C GLY A 86 -4.33 -7.82 -25.61
N PRO A 87 -4.48 -8.20 -26.88
CA PRO A 87 -5.76 -8.15 -27.59
C PRO A 87 -6.76 -9.24 -27.16
N HIS A 88 -6.56 -9.90 -26.01
CA HIS A 88 -7.51 -10.88 -25.50
C HIS A 88 -8.75 -10.14 -24.96
N GLU A 89 -9.92 -10.50 -25.51
CA GLU A 89 -11.21 -10.20 -24.91
C GLU A 89 -11.35 -11.04 -23.61
N GLY A 90 -10.64 -10.68 -22.53
CA GLY A 90 -10.52 -11.53 -21.35
C GLY A 90 -10.33 -10.76 -20.05
N ALA A 91 -11.01 -11.19 -18.99
CA ALA A 91 -11.27 -10.50 -17.73
C ALA A 91 -10.04 -9.95 -16.97
N CYS A 92 -10.19 -8.75 -16.39
CA CYS A 92 -9.46 -8.34 -15.20
C CYS A 92 -10.22 -8.85 -13.96
N THR A 93 -9.52 -9.24 -12.91
CA THR A 93 -10.17 -9.73 -11.70
C THR A 93 -9.78 -8.86 -10.52
N ILE A 94 -10.79 -8.33 -9.81
CA ILE A 94 -10.61 -7.62 -8.54
C ILE A 94 -11.07 -8.56 -7.43
N TRP A 95 -10.18 -9.03 -6.56
CA TRP A 95 -10.58 -9.86 -5.43
C TRP A 95 -11.10 -9.00 -4.29
N GLN A 96 -12.43 -9.01 -4.09
CA GLN A 96 -13.09 -8.29 -3.01
C GLN A 96 -12.84 -8.98 -1.67
N ALA A 97 -12.37 -8.22 -0.68
CA ALA A 97 -12.17 -8.67 0.69
C ALA A 97 -13.50 -8.77 1.42
N THR A 98 -13.79 -9.95 1.97
CA THR A 98 -14.78 -10.19 3.01
C THR A 98 -16.26 -9.92 2.63
N PRO A 99 -17.21 -10.75 3.10
CA PRO A 99 -18.65 -10.54 2.88
C PRO A 99 -19.21 -9.18 3.36
N ASN A 100 -18.42 -8.36 4.06
CA ASN A 100 -18.83 -7.12 4.72
C ASN A 100 -17.90 -5.93 4.41
N GLU A 101 -17.33 -5.87 3.19
CA GLU A 101 -16.46 -4.77 2.75
C GLU A 101 -17.13 -3.38 2.89
N THR A 102 -16.66 -2.59 3.85
CA THR A 102 -17.19 -1.24 4.13
C THR A 102 -16.66 -0.20 3.14
N ASN A 103 -15.52 -0.45 2.49
CA ASN A 103 -14.91 0.41 1.49
C ASN A 103 -15.22 -0.04 0.05
N SER A 104 -16.37 -0.69 -0.15
CA SER A 104 -16.75 -1.26 -1.46
C SER A 104 -16.94 -0.20 -2.54
N VAL A 105 -17.35 1.02 -2.18
CA VAL A 105 -17.53 2.13 -3.13
C VAL A 105 -16.20 2.52 -3.80
N ASP A 106 -15.09 2.54 -3.06
CA ASP A 106 -13.75 2.80 -3.61
C ASP A 106 -13.33 1.72 -4.62
N GLN A 107 -13.70 0.47 -4.37
CA GLN A 107 -13.43 -0.67 -5.27
C GLN A 107 -14.31 -0.64 -6.52
N ARG A 108 -15.62 -0.42 -6.36
CA ARG A 108 -16.60 -0.36 -7.46
C ARG A 108 -16.27 0.72 -8.46
N TRP A 109 -15.70 1.84 -8.00
CA TRP A 109 -15.31 2.90 -8.92
C TRP A 109 -14.16 2.50 -9.86
N LEU A 110 -13.21 1.68 -9.36
CA LEU A 110 -12.16 1.12 -10.21
C LEU A 110 -12.76 0.17 -11.25
N GLU A 111 -13.68 -0.71 -10.84
CA GLU A 111 -14.43 -1.59 -11.73
C GLU A 111 -15.15 -0.80 -12.83
N TYR A 112 -15.92 0.22 -12.48
CA TYR A 112 -16.64 1.05 -13.45
C TYR A 112 -15.67 1.78 -14.39
N THR A 113 -14.57 2.31 -13.87
CA THR A 113 -13.57 3.00 -14.71
C THR A 113 -12.94 2.05 -15.73
N LEU A 114 -12.60 0.81 -15.32
CA LEU A 114 -12.06 -0.22 -16.20
C LEU A 114 -13.05 -0.60 -17.30
N TRP A 115 -14.32 -0.79 -16.94
CA TRP A 115 -15.37 -1.13 -17.91
C TRP A 115 -15.68 0.02 -18.87
N GLU A 116 -15.89 1.23 -18.36
CA GLU A 116 -16.31 2.38 -19.16
C GLU A 116 -15.21 2.89 -20.08
N THR A 117 -13.96 2.89 -19.60
CA THR A 117 -12.82 3.48 -20.32
C THR A 117 -12.10 2.45 -21.19
N HIS A 118 -12.01 1.20 -20.74
CA HIS A 118 -11.18 0.18 -21.37
C HIS A 118 -11.94 -1.05 -21.83
N ARG A 119 -13.25 -1.15 -21.53
CA ARG A 119 -14.08 -2.34 -21.78
C ARG A 119 -13.49 -3.61 -21.16
N VAL A 120 -12.72 -3.42 -20.10
CA VAL A 120 -12.15 -4.50 -19.30
C VAL A 120 -13.22 -4.97 -18.34
N LYS A 121 -13.66 -6.22 -18.49
CA LYS A 121 -14.60 -6.86 -17.56
C LYS A 121 -13.89 -7.10 -16.23
N VAL A 122 -14.55 -6.78 -15.13
CA VAL A 122 -14.09 -7.11 -13.78
C VAL A 122 -14.93 -8.25 -13.21
N LEU A 123 -14.26 -9.25 -12.64
CA LEU A 123 -14.89 -10.29 -11.84
C LEU A 123 -14.42 -10.14 -10.38
N CYS A 124 -15.38 -10.26 -9.45
CA CYS A 124 -15.13 -10.14 -8.02
C CYS A 124 -15.34 -11.48 -7.32
N TRP A 125 -14.30 -11.96 -6.65
CA TRP A 125 -14.35 -13.18 -5.84
C TRP A 125 -13.75 -12.95 -4.46
N SER A 126 -14.34 -13.60 -3.48
CA SER A 126 -13.81 -13.75 -2.13
C SER A 126 -12.60 -14.68 -2.12
N LEU A 127 -11.84 -14.64 -1.03
CA LEU A 127 -10.70 -15.54 -0.86
C LEU A 127 -11.08 -17.01 -0.75
N HIS A 128 -12.29 -17.29 -0.27
CA HIS A 128 -12.85 -18.61 -0.20
C HIS A 128 -13.11 -19.16 -1.61
N GLU A 129 -13.73 -18.36 -2.48
CA GLU A 129 -13.98 -18.73 -3.88
C GLU A 129 -12.68 -18.96 -4.67
N ARG A 130 -11.54 -18.37 -4.26
CA ARG A 130 -10.22 -18.63 -4.88
C ARG A 130 -9.77 -20.08 -4.79
N ALA A 131 -10.24 -20.85 -3.82
CA ALA A 131 -9.86 -22.25 -3.75
C ALA A 131 -10.41 -23.07 -4.94
N MET A 132 -11.37 -22.50 -5.69
CA MET A 132 -11.84 -23.03 -6.98
C MET A 132 -10.90 -22.65 -8.15
N ALA A 133 -9.83 -21.89 -7.90
CA ALA A 133 -8.91 -21.50 -8.94
C ALA A 133 -8.10 -22.70 -9.44
N GLU A 134 -7.97 -22.78 -10.76
CA GLU A 134 -7.28 -23.85 -11.45
C GLU A 134 -6.17 -23.29 -12.35
N LEU A 135 -5.11 -24.07 -12.52
CA LEU A 135 -4.07 -23.78 -13.51
C LEU A 135 -4.22 -24.72 -14.69
N HIS A 136 -4.45 -24.17 -15.88
CA HIS A 136 -4.68 -24.93 -17.10
C HIS A 136 -3.44 -24.90 -18.00
N GLY A 137 -3.25 -25.98 -18.75
CA GLY A 137 -2.20 -26.09 -19.76
C GLY A 137 -0.76 -26.05 -19.21
N ILE A 138 0.20 -26.11 -20.13
CA ILE A 138 1.64 -26.07 -19.82
C ILE A 138 2.08 -24.66 -19.43
N GLN A 139 1.38 -23.64 -19.95
CA GLN A 139 1.65 -22.24 -19.66
C GLN A 139 1.13 -21.80 -18.28
N ARG A 140 0.35 -22.66 -17.60
CA ARG A 140 -0.28 -22.44 -16.29
C ARG A 140 -1.25 -21.26 -16.32
N GLU A 141 -2.12 -21.18 -17.31
CA GLU A 141 -3.16 -20.15 -17.38
C GLU A 141 -4.05 -20.24 -16.13
N LEU A 142 -4.38 -19.10 -15.51
CA LEU A 142 -5.21 -19.06 -14.31
C LEU A 142 -6.69 -19.00 -14.71
N TRP A 143 -7.49 -19.94 -14.22
CA TRP A 143 -8.92 -20.01 -14.49
C TRP A 143 -9.73 -20.05 -13.20
N ILE A 144 -10.86 -19.34 -13.18
CA ILE A 144 -11.82 -19.35 -12.07
C ILE A 144 -13.22 -19.35 -12.68
N ASP A 145 -14.06 -20.32 -12.28
CA ASP A 145 -15.45 -20.45 -12.72
C ASP A 145 -15.63 -20.36 -14.26
N GLY A 146 -14.76 -21.05 -15.00
CA GLY A 146 -14.79 -21.08 -16.47
C GLY A 146 -14.34 -19.80 -17.17
N ALA A 147 -13.77 -18.83 -16.46
CA ALA A 147 -13.16 -17.64 -17.02
C ALA A 147 -11.63 -17.62 -16.84
N GLU A 148 -10.91 -17.30 -17.91
CA GLU A 148 -9.48 -17.02 -17.85
C GLU A 148 -9.22 -15.68 -17.15
N VAL A 149 -8.24 -15.66 -16.24
CA VAL A 149 -7.85 -14.49 -15.46
C VAL A 149 -6.56 -13.91 -16.04
N ALA A 150 -6.62 -12.68 -16.52
CA ALA A 150 -5.45 -11.97 -17.04
C ALA A 150 -4.71 -11.17 -15.96
N VAL A 151 -5.44 -10.60 -14.98
CA VAL A 151 -4.86 -9.81 -13.88
C VAL A 151 -5.53 -10.14 -12.56
N ALA A 152 -4.67 -10.27 -11.57
CA ALA A 152 -4.89 -10.64 -10.19
C ALA A 152 -4.79 -9.41 -9.27
N TYR A 153 -5.89 -8.70 -8.97
CA TYR A 153 -5.84 -7.51 -8.13
C TYR A 153 -6.39 -7.73 -6.72
N PHE A 154 -5.50 -7.78 -5.72
CA PHE A 154 -5.86 -8.04 -4.33
C PHE A 154 -6.40 -6.78 -3.63
N ARG A 155 -7.64 -6.84 -3.15
CA ARG A 155 -8.20 -5.89 -2.18
C ARG A 155 -8.35 -6.48 -0.78
N SER A 156 -7.70 -7.62 -0.55
CA SER A 156 -7.79 -8.54 0.60
C SER A 156 -6.45 -9.24 0.79
N ALA A 157 -6.41 -10.23 1.68
CA ALA A 157 -5.30 -11.17 1.85
C ALA A 157 -4.07 -10.58 2.56
N TYR A 158 -4.26 -9.45 3.26
CA TYR A 158 -3.21 -8.70 3.97
C TYR A 158 -3.32 -8.82 5.51
N THR A 159 -4.37 -9.46 6.02
CA THR A 159 -4.56 -9.73 7.45
C THR A 159 -4.82 -11.23 7.69
N PRO A 160 -4.38 -11.82 8.82
CA PRO A 160 -4.70 -13.22 9.14
C PRO A 160 -6.21 -13.52 9.15
N THR A 161 -7.07 -12.54 9.46
CA THR A 161 -8.53 -12.71 9.49
C THR A 161 -9.13 -13.01 8.11
N ASP A 162 -8.39 -12.70 7.04
CA ASP A 162 -8.77 -13.04 5.67
C ASP A 162 -8.61 -14.55 5.37
N TYR A 163 -7.91 -15.28 6.23
CA TYR A 163 -7.64 -16.71 6.10
C TYR A 163 -8.24 -17.51 7.26
N PRO A 164 -9.58 -17.62 7.34
CA PRO A 164 -10.24 -18.36 8.40
C PRO A 164 -9.95 -19.87 8.38
N SER A 165 -9.48 -20.41 7.25
CA SER A 165 -9.12 -21.82 7.11
C SER A 165 -7.96 -22.05 6.12
N GLU A 166 -7.50 -23.30 6.00
CA GLU A 166 -6.50 -23.74 5.00
C GLU A 166 -7.00 -23.62 3.54
N PHE A 167 -8.31 -23.46 3.36
CA PHE A 167 -8.91 -23.35 2.04
C PHE A 167 -8.49 -22.06 1.33
N GLU A 168 -8.52 -20.93 2.04
CA GLU A 168 -8.09 -19.63 1.51
C GLU A 168 -6.59 -19.62 1.19
N TRP A 169 -5.78 -20.29 2.03
CA TRP A 169 -4.35 -20.49 1.78
C TRP A 169 -4.09 -21.31 0.53
N THR A 170 -4.90 -22.34 0.28
CA THR A 170 -4.76 -23.20 -0.91
C THR A 170 -5.02 -22.42 -2.18
N GLY A 171 -6.12 -21.67 -2.24
CA GLY A 171 -6.42 -20.79 -3.37
C GLY A 171 -5.36 -19.71 -3.60
N HIS A 172 -4.88 -19.08 -2.52
CA HIS A 172 -3.80 -18.09 -2.59
C HIS A 172 -2.52 -18.70 -3.18
N LYS A 173 -2.11 -19.89 -2.70
CA LYS A 173 -0.94 -20.61 -3.24
C LYS A 173 -1.09 -20.95 -4.73
N THR A 174 -2.30 -21.23 -5.22
CA THR A 174 -2.54 -21.47 -6.65
C THR A 174 -2.27 -20.22 -7.48
N VAL A 175 -2.76 -19.07 -7.03
CA VAL A 175 -2.52 -17.76 -7.67
C VAL A 175 -1.03 -17.40 -7.66
N GLU A 176 -0.34 -17.58 -6.53
CA GLU A 176 1.11 -17.35 -6.44
C GLU A 176 1.93 -18.31 -7.32
N ARG A 177 1.42 -19.50 -7.63
CA ARG A 177 2.11 -20.42 -8.56
C ARG A 177 1.96 -20.02 -10.03
N TRP A 178 0.92 -19.24 -10.33
CA TRP A 178 0.75 -18.55 -11.60
C TRP A 178 1.69 -17.33 -11.67
N ASP A 179 1.80 -16.56 -10.59
CA ASP A 179 2.71 -15.40 -10.49
C ASP A 179 4.15 -15.80 -10.11
N LYS A 180 5.05 -15.87 -11.09
CA LYS A 180 6.36 -16.54 -10.96
C LYS A 180 7.44 -15.79 -10.13
N LYS A 181 7.14 -14.93 -9.15
CA LYS A 181 8.21 -14.15 -8.45
C LYS A 181 8.13 -14.15 -6.92
N GLY A 182 9.15 -14.75 -6.31
CA GLY A 182 9.38 -14.83 -4.87
C GLY A 182 10.27 -13.72 -4.28
N ALA A 183 10.21 -13.67 -2.95
CA ALA A 183 10.74 -12.66 -2.03
C ALA A 183 12.26 -12.38 -2.10
N ALA A 184 12.64 -11.16 -1.68
CA ALA A 184 14.03 -10.69 -1.60
C ALA A 184 14.48 -10.46 -0.14
N SER A 185 15.75 -10.75 0.20
CA SER A 185 16.34 -10.63 1.55
C SER A 185 17.36 -9.49 1.72
N ALA A 186 17.55 -9.03 2.97
CA ALA A 186 18.16 -7.78 3.45
C ALA A 186 19.69 -7.62 3.30
N ALA A 187 20.10 -6.58 2.56
CA ALA A 187 21.36 -5.81 2.56
C ALA A 187 21.23 -4.66 1.52
N GLN A 188 20.02 -4.10 1.40
CA GLN A 188 19.19 -4.27 0.19
C GLN A 188 19.25 -3.16 -0.88
N LEU A 189 19.31 -1.88 -0.52
CA LEU A 189 18.96 -0.82 -1.49
C LEU A 189 19.93 -0.68 -2.65
N ARG A 190 21.24 -0.55 -2.37
CA ARG A 190 22.29 -0.46 -3.40
C ARG A 190 22.46 -1.74 -4.22
N ARG A 191 21.83 -2.86 -3.79
CA ARG A 191 21.70 -4.07 -4.61
C ARG A 191 20.60 -3.93 -5.67
N PHE A 192 19.68 -2.98 -5.51
CA PHE A 192 18.50 -2.77 -6.35
C PHE A 192 18.46 -1.43 -7.07
N MET A 193 19.28 -0.45 -6.67
CA MET A 193 19.33 0.88 -7.27
C MET A 193 20.73 1.48 -7.26
N THR A 194 20.94 2.54 -8.04
CA THR A 194 22.21 3.27 -8.11
C THR A 194 22.50 4.06 -6.82
N GLU A 195 23.75 4.43 -6.60
CA GLU A 195 24.15 5.27 -5.45
C GLU A 195 23.40 6.61 -5.43
N ALA A 196 23.22 7.23 -6.60
CA ALA A 196 22.52 8.51 -6.70
C ALA A 196 21.06 8.37 -6.28
N GLU A 197 20.39 7.28 -6.65
CA GLU A 197 19.01 6.99 -6.25
C GLU A 197 18.92 6.64 -4.76
N SER A 198 19.88 5.86 -4.23
CA SER A 198 19.87 5.51 -2.81
C SER A 198 20.04 6.75 -1.92
N VAL A 199 20.92 7.68 -2.28
CA VAL A 199 21.10 8.94 -1.53
C VAL A 199 19.84 9.80 -1.53
N VAL A 200 19.04 9.77 -2.60
CA VAL A 200 17.75 10.48 -2.64
C VAL A 200 16.73 9.79 -1.75
N LEU A 201 16.63 8.47 -1.82
CA LEU A 201 15.65 7.70 -1.05
C LEU A 201 15.97 7.69 0.46
N GLU A 202 17.25 7.61 0.83
CA GLU A 202 17.73 7.64 2.21
C GLU A 202 17.31 8.91 2.97
N LYS A 203 17.10 10.04 2.27
CA LYS A 203 16.59 11.28 2.88
C LYS A 203 15.17 11.15 3.42
N SER A 204 14.42 10.17 2.95
CA SER A 204 13.04 9.90 3.39
C SER A 204 12.97 8.88 4.52
N PHE A 205 14.08 8.25 4.91
CA PHE A 205 14.04 7.23 5.95
C PHE A 205 14.17 7.83 7.34
N THR A 206 13.49 7.18 8.27
CA THR A 206 13.71 7.34 9.70
C THR A 206 14.48 6.12 10.23
N GLY A 207 14.92 6.12 11.49
CA GLY A 207 15.57 4.96 12.08
C GLY A 207 14.65 3.74 12.09
N LEU A 208 15.13 2.65 11.52
CA LEU A 208 14.48 1.34 11.50
C LEU A 208 15.47 0.31 12.02
N TYR A 209 15.07 -0.44 13.05
CA TYR A 209 15.96 -1.35 13.74
C TYR A 209 15.34 -2.73 13.86
N GLY A 210 16.11 -3.74 13.45
CA GLY A 210 15.79 -5.14 13.66
C GLY A 210 15.99 -5.54 15.13
N LEU A 211 15.06 -6.34 15.65
CA LEU A 211 15.04 -6.81 17.04
C LEU A 211 15.40 -8.30 17.16
N GLU A 212 15.97 -8.88 16.11
CA GLU A 212 16.42 -10.26 16.09
C GLU A 212 17.53 -10.48 17.12
N GLN A 213 17.52 -11.66 17.76
CA GLN A 213 18.52 -12.00 18.77
C GLN A 213 19.97 -11.94 18.25
N THR A 214 20.15 -12.20 16.95
CA THR A 214 21.44 -12.17 16.26
C THR A 214 21.86 -10.77 15.82
N SER A 215 21.00 -9.76 15.98
CA SER A 215 21.30 -8.38 15.59
C SER A 215 22.43 -7.81 16.47
N PRO A 216 23.56 -7.35 15.88
CA PRO A 216 24.65 -6.76 16.63
C PRO A 216 24.27 -5.42 17.29
N ASP A 217 23.23 -4.75 16.76
CA ASP A 217 22.72 -3.49 17.29
C ASP A 217 21.78 -3.66 18.48
N LEU A 218 21.28 -4.88 18.75
CA LEU A 218 20.27 -5.11 19.78
C LEU A 218 20.68 -4.56 21.17
N PRO A 219 21.92 -4.76 21.68
CA PRO A 219 22.32 -4.16 22.96
C PRO A 219 22.25 -2.63 22.96
N ARG A 220 22.66 -1.98 21.86
CA ARG A 220 22.61 -0.52 21.71
C ARG A 220 21.16 -0.02 21.67
N ILE A 221 20.31 -0.73 20.93
CA ILE A 221 18.88 -0.43 20.81
C ILE A 221 18.20 -0.48 22.19
N LYS A 222 18.50 -1.51 23.00
CA LYS A 222 17.93 -1.62 24.36
C LYS A 222 18.26 -0.39 25.22
N VAL A 223 19.51 0.07 25.20
CA VAL A 223 19.93 1.28 25.94
C VAL A 223 19.23 2.55 25.42
N LEU A 224 19.06 2.68 24.10
CA LEU A 224 18.33 3.80 23.50
C LEU A 224 16.87 3.84 23.96
N VAL A 225 16.19 2.70 23.92
CA VAL A 225 14.80 2.57 24.39
C VAL A 225 14.69 2.85 25.88
N GLU A 226 15.61 2.35 26.71
CA GLU A 226 15.60 2.63 28.15
C GLU A 226 15.74 4.12 28.47
N THR A 227 16.50 4.85 27.66
CA THR A 227 16.75 6.28 27.86
C THR A 227 15.59 7.15 27.34
N ASN A 228 14.95 6.74 26.24
CA ASN A 228 13.88 7.53 25.61
C ASN A 228 12.84 6.61 24.93
N PRO A 229 11.97 5.92 25.69
CA PRO A 229 11.03 4.96 25.11
C PRO A 229 9.97 5.63 24.23
N GLU A 230 9.57 6.87 24.56
CA GLU A 230 8.60 7.64 23.78
C GLU A 230 9.13 8.03 22.39
N GLY A 231 10.45 7.99 22.20
CA GLY A 231 11.12 8.23 20.92
C GLY A 231 10.88 7.14 19.88
N PHE A 232 10.18 6.05 20.23
CA PHE A 232 10.03 4.89 19.37
C PHE A 232 8.58 4.39 19.28
N VAL A 233 8.35 3.52 18.31
CA VAL A 233 7.14 2.71 18.14
C VAL A 233 7.53 1.30 17.72
N LEU A 234 6.85 0.29 18.25
CA LEU A 234 6.98 -1.09 17.79
C LEU A 234 5.95 -1.38 16.70
N LYS A 235 6.42 -1.93 15.58
CA LYS A 235 5.57 -2.30 14.45
C LYS A 235 5.65 -3.81 14.20
N PRO A 236 4.55 -4.56 14.31
CA PRO A 236 4.53 -5.96 13.88
C PRO A 236 4.53 -6.04 12.36
N GLN A 237 4.77 -7.24 11.84
CA GLN A 237 4.61 -7.57 10.41
C GLN A 237 3.13 -7.69 10.03
N ARG A 238 2.34 -6.62 10.20
CA ARG A 238 0.90 -6.56 9.89
C ARG A 238 0.55 -5.29 9.14
N GLU A 239 -0.44 -5.39 8.27
CA GLU A 239 -0.99 -4.30 7.47
C GLU A 239 -2.38 -3.89 7.97
N GLY A 240 -2.89 -2.73 7.51
CA GLY A 240 -4.27 -2.30 7.75
C GLY A 240 -4.52 -1.41 8.98
N GLY A 241 -3.46 -1.04 9.71
CA GLY A 241 -3.53 -0.17 10.88
C GLY A 241 -4.08 -0.85 12.15
N GLY A 242 -3.88 -0.21 13.30
CA GLY A 242 -4.34 -0.71 14.61
C GLY A 242 -3.44 -1.76 15.25
N ASN A 243 -2.20 -1.94 14.78
CA ASN A 243 -1.30 -2.99 15.24
C ASN A 243 -0.03 -2.46 15.89
N ASN A 244 0.20 -1.14 15.91
CA ASN A 244 1.41 -0.58 16.52
C ASN A 244 1.32 -0.63 18.04
N LEU A 245 2.47 -0.74 18.71
CA LEU A 245 2.55 -0.77 20.18
C LEU A 245 3.42 0.37 20.70
N ASP A 246 2.92 1.02 21.75
CA ASP A 246 3.56 2.17 22.40
C ASP A 246 4.32 1.75 23.66
N GLU A 247 4.02 0.58 24.23
CA GLU A 247 4.66 0.01 25.43
C GLU A 247 6.07 -0.55 25.15
N VAL A 248 6.88 0.22 24.41
CA VAL A 248 8.20 -0.18 23.91
C VAL A 248 9.14 -0.58 25.05
N ALA A 249 9.15 0.20 26.15
CA ALA A 249 10.01 -0.07 27.30
C ALA A 249 9.70 -1.43 27.94
N ASP A 250 8.42 -1.75 28.10
CA ASP A 250 7.98 -2.98 28.74
C ASP A 250 8.22 -4.17 27.82
N ALA A 251 7.91 -4.04 26.53
CA ALA A 251 8.20 -5.05 25.52
C ALA A 251 9.69 -5.42 25.48
N ILE A 252 10.58 -4.43 25.40
CA ILE A 252 12.04 -4.66 25.33
C ILE A 252 12.59 -5.34 26.60
N LYS A 253 11.98 -5.10 27.76
CA LYS A 253 12.39 -5.67 29.05
C LYS A 253 11.82 -7.07 29.29
N THR A 254 10.58 -7.33 28.88
CA THR A 254 9.81 -8.49 29.35
C THR A 254 9.63 -9.58 28.30
N TRP A 255 9.69 -9.25 27.01
CA TRP A 255 9.40 -10.21 25.95
C TRP A 255 10.55 -11.16 25.66
N THR A 256 10.18 -12.34 25.18
CA THR A 256 11.12 -13.35 24.68
C THR A 256 11.76 -12.89 23.36
N PRO A 257 12.92 -13.45 22.98
CA PRO A 257 13.53 -13.17 21.68
C PRO A 257 12.60 -13.47 20.49
N ALA A 258 11.77 -14.52 20.60
CA ALA A 258 10.82 -14.91 19.56
C ALA A 258 9.66 -13.91 19.41
N GLU A 259 9.23 -13.28 20.49
CA GLU A 259 8.24 -12.21 20.44
C GLU A 259 8.86 -10.93 19.88
N LEU A 260 10.07 -10.55 20.31
CA LEU A 260 10.75 -9.35 19.83
C LEU A 260 11.03 -9.38 18.32
N GLN A 261 11.49 -10.52 17.78
CA GLN A 261 11.79 -10.64 16.35
C GLN A 261 10.54 -10.55 15.44
N ALA A 262 9.32 -10.66 16.00
CA ALA A 262 8.08 -10.45 15.25
C ALA A 262 7.79 -8.97 14.95
N TYR A 263 8.60 -8.06 15.52
CA TYR A 263 8.46 -6.61 15.42
C TYR A 263 9.74 -5.99 14.87
N ILE A 264 9.58 -4.81 14.29
CA ILE A 264 10.66 -3.84 14.09
C ILE A 264 10.47 -2.68 15.07
N LEU A 265 11.59 -2.09 15.48
CA LEU A 265 11.57 -0.81 16.18
C LEU A 265 11.75 0.31 15.17
N MET A 266 10.92 1.34 15.26
CA MET A 266 11.00 2.51 14.39
C MET A 266 11.10 3.78 15.23
N ASP A 267 11.96 4.71 14.81
CA ASP A 267 11.99 6.08 15.36
C ASP A 267 10.60 6.72 15.17
N ARG A 268 10.03 7.26 16.25
CA ARG A 268 8.74 7.95 16.20
C ARG A 268 8.90 9.24 15.40
N ILE A 269 8.05 9.40 14.39
CA ILE A 269 8.00 10.63 13.60
C ILE A 269 7.08 11.61 14.32
N TRP A 270 7.62 12.78 14.66
CA TRP A 270 6.88 13.88 15.26
C TRP A 270 6.49 14.90 14.18
N PRO A 271 5.26 14.83 13.66
CA PRO A 271 4.84 15.69 12.56
C PRO A 271 4.73 17.15 13.01
N GLN A 272 4.88 18.09 12.08
CA GLN A 272 4.61 19.50 12.33
C GLN A 272 3.17 19.67 12.84
N GLU A 273 3.03 20.18 14.07
CA GLU A 273 1.73 20.34 14.71
C GLU A 273 0.85 21.29 13.90
N GLN A 274 -0.28 20.77 13.42
CA GLN A 274 -1.44 21.57 13.06
C GLN A 274 -2.36 21.62 14.29
N PRO A 275 -3.21 22.65 14.46
CA PRO A 275 -4.10 22.73 15.61
C PRO A 275 -4.88 21.41 15.82
N ALA A 276 -4.55 20.70 16.89
CA ALA A 276 -5.15 19.43 17.33
C ALA A 276 -5.07 18.22 16.36
N THR A 277 -4.39 18.33 15.22
CA THR A 277 -4.38 17.28 14.20
C THR A 277 -3.00 17.10 13.57
N ASN A 278 -2.75 15.90 13.06
CA ASN A 278 -1.58 15.54 12.30
C ASN A 278 -2.00 14.86 11.00
N SER A 279 -1.29 15.14 9.92
CA SER A 279 -1.60 14.59 8.59
C SER A 279 -0.47 13.75 8.04
N GLU A 280 -0.81 12.65 7.39
CA GLU A 280 0.10 11.76 6.68
C GLU A 280 -0.25 11.76 5.19
N LEU A 281 0.74 12.11 4.36
CA LEU A 281 0.61 12.16 2.89
C LEU A 281 0.86 10.78 2.32
N GLY A 282 -0.13 10.22 1.64
CA GLY A 282 0.01 9.03 0.81
C GLY A 282 0.28 9.41 -0.65
N VAL A 283 1.27 8.77 -1.27
CA VAL A 283 1.60 8.94 -2.70
C VAL A 283 1.46 7.59 -3.39
N PHE A 284 0.58 7.53 -4.39
CA PHE A 284 0.36 6.34 -5.21
C PHE A 284 1.43 6.24 -6.31
N GLY A 285 2.06 5.07 -6.41
CA GLY A 285 2.90 4.65 -7.52
C GLY A 285 2.31 3.44 -8.21
N VAL A 286 2.45 3.38 -9.54
CA VAL A 286 2.01 2.25 -10.35
C VAL A 286 3.15 1.84 -11.24
N ALA A 287 3.54 0.58 -11.13
CA ALA A 287 4.61 0.01 -11.93
C ALA A 287 4.20 -1.34 -12.52
N LEU A 288 4.63 -1.57 -13.75
CA LEU A 288 4.47 -2.81 -14.49
C LEU A 288 5.86 -3.29 -14.91
N PHE A 289 6.17 -4.53 -14.55
CA PHE A 289 7.44 -5.15 -14.87
C PHE A 289 7.25 -6.34 -15.80
N ASP A 290 8.08 -6.41 -16.83
CA ASP A 290 8.16 -7.54 -17.75
C ASP A 290 9.59 -8.08 -17.74
N HIS A 291 9.77 -9.36 -17.39
CA HIS A 291 11.08 -10.01 -17.27
C HIS A 291 12.16 -9.21 -16.51
N GLY A 292 11.75 -8.47 -15.46
CA GLY A 292 12.65 -7.67 -14.62
C GLY A 292 12.91 -6.25 -15.13
N LYS A 293 12.33 -5.87 -16.28
CA LYS A 293 12.38 -4.52 -16.82
C LYS A 293 11.08 -3.79 -16.54
N ALA A 294 11.16 -2.57 -16.02
CA ALA A 294 9.99 -1.71 -15.92
C ALA A 294 9.51 -1.32 -17.33
N VAL A 295 8.28 -1.74 -17.68
CA VAL A 295 7.58 -1.33 -18.91
C VAL A 295 6.58 -0.19 -18.64
N PHE A 296 6.24 0.02 -17.37
CA PHE A 296 5.49 1.15 -16.86
C PHE A 296 5.98 1.48 -15.44
N ASN A 297 6.16 2.75 -15.11
CA ASN A 297 6.50 3.20 -13.76
C ASN A 297 6.14 4.68 -13.63
N GLU A 298 5.04 4.99 -12.97
CA GLU A 298 4.52 6.35 -12.87
C GLU A 298 3.93 6.65 -11.49
N HIS A 299 3.97 7.93 -11.12
CA HIS A 299 3.16 8.49 -10.05
C HIS A 299 1.68 8.55 -10.49
N ALA A 300 0.79 8.00 -9.66
CA ALA A 300 -0.63 7.85 -9.96
C ALA A 300 -1.57 8.69 -9.07
N GLY A 301 -1.01 9.65 -8.32
CA GLY A 301 -1.75 10.58 -7.49
C GLY A 301 -1.35 10.49 -6.03
N HIS A 302 -2.13 11.15 -5.18
CA HIS A 302 -1.91 11.19 -3.74
C HIS A 302 -3.24 11.11 -2.99
N PHE A 303 -3.17 10.80 -1.71
CA PHE A 303 -4.21 11.06 -0.73
C PHE A 303 -3.60 11.69 0.52
N LEU A 304 -4.43 12.33 1.34
CA LEU A 304 -4.03 12.76 2.67
C LEU A 304 -4.95 12.08 3.67
N ARG A 305 -4.37 11.54 4.74
CA ARG A 305 -5.13 11.11 5.92
C ARG A 305 -4.78 12.02 7.08
N THR A 306 -5.78 12.42 7.85
CA THR A 306 -5.62 13.30 9.00
C THR A 306 -6.21 12.62 10.22
N LYS A 307 -5.49 12.70 11.34
CA LYS A 307 -5.88 12.13 12.63
C LYS A 307 -5.70 13.17 13.73
N LEU A 308 -6.33 12.93 14.89
CA LEU A 308 -6.04 13.74 16.07
C LEU A 308 -4.56 13.59 16.44
N SER A 309 -3.95 14.66 16.95
CA SER A 309 -2.52 14.63 17.30
C SER A 309 -2.20 13.60 18.40
N SER A 310 -3.19 13.24 19.22
CA SER A 310 -3.09 12.20 20.25
C SER A 310 -3.30 10.77 19.73
N THR A 311 -3.64 10.57 18.46
CA THR A 311 -3.88 9.25 17.87
C THR A 311 -2.62 8.74 17.18
N ASN A 312 -2.11 7.59 17.64
CA ASN A 312 -0.90 6.99 17.07
C ASN A 312 -1.18 6.18 15.79
N GLU A 313 -2.42 5.74 15.59
CA GLU A 313 -2.84 4.93 14.44
C GLU A 313 -3.31 5.77 13.25
N GLY A 314 -3.01 5.30 12.03
CA GLY A 314 -3.33 6.03 10.78
C GLY A 314 -4.44 5.41 9.94
N GLY A 315 -5.01 4.27 10.32
CA GLY A 315 -5.97 3.56 9.48
C GLY A 315 -7.30 4.30 9.35
N VAL A 316 -7.65 4.76 8.14
CA VAL A 316 -8.99 5.32 7.85
C VAL A 316 -10.06 4.23 7.95
N ALA A 317 -9.82 3.06 7.34
CA ALA A 317 -10.75 1.92 7.40
C ALA A 317 -10.92 1.38 8.82
N ALA A 318 -9.88 1.51 9.65
CA ALA A 318 -9.90 1.11 11.06
C ALA A 318 -10.50 2.18 11.99
N GLY A 319 -10.88 3.35 11.47
CA GLY A 319 -11.55 4.42 12.23
C GLY A 319 -10.64 5.37 13.01
N PHE A 320 -9.32 5.34 12.77
CA PHE A 320 -8.35 6.20 13.47
C PHE A 320 -8.07 7.53 12.76
N ALA A 321 -8.35 7.59 11.46
CA ALA A 321 -8.09 8.77 10.64
C ALA A 321 -9.27 9.07 9.71
N VAL A 322 -9.32 10.30 9.21
CA VAL A 322 -10.25 10.75 8.17
C VAL A 322 -9.48 11.05 6.88
N LEU A 323 -10.16 10.93 5.74
CA LEU A 323 -9.61 11.41 4.48
C LEU A 323 -9.61 12.94 4.45
N SER A 324 -8.55 13.49 3.85
CA SER A 324 -8.37 14.92 3.67
C SER A 324 -7.69 15.20 2.31
N SER A 325 -7.36 16.45 2.04
CA SER A 325 -6.56 16.83 0.87
C SER A 325 -5.45 17.81 1.26
N PRO A 326 -4.27 17.74 0.65
CA PRO A 326 -3.18 18.64 0.96
C PRO A 326 -3.47 20.07 0.51
N PHE A 327 -3.05 21.02 1.34
CA PHE A 327 -3.00 22.44 1.01
C PHE A 327 -1.53 22.86 0.88
N LEU A 328 -1.13 23.39 -0.29
CA LEU A 328 0.24 23.85 -0.51
C LEU A 328 0.41 25.27 0.05
N VAL A 329 1.32 25.39 1.00
CA VAL A 329 1.74 26.65 1.64
C VAL A 329 3.04 27.18 1.05
#